data_AF-J3LNN0-F1
#
_entry.id   AF-J3LNN0-F1
#
_cell.length_a   1.000
_cell.length_b   1.000
_cell.length_c   1.000
_cell.angle_alpha   90.00
_cell.angle_beta   90.00
_cell.angle_gamma   90.00
#
_symmetry.space_group_name_H-M   'P 1'
#
loop_
_entity.id
_entity.type
_entity.pdbx_description
1 polymer ?
#
loop_
_entity_poly.entity_id
_entity_poly.type
_entity_poly.pdbx_seq_one_letter_code
_entity_poly.pdbx_strand_id
1 'polypeptide(L)'
;MPSNYGGFKEAVKGLDVRKVLDAPEEVKCVPMKNALEPGDIPTLAELGLTAPPAMAQDSKPAVGSTLIGGEVEALERLKKFAAECCMQPNKADKDNTRDSIYGANFSCKISPWLATGCLSPRFMYEELKKHASRAIPSGSTPKNGDGTGDAGTNWLMFELLWRDFFRFITKKYSSAQKTSDVAPATGCTPTPALA
;
A
#
# COMPACT_ATOMS: atom_id res chain seq x y z
N MET A 1 -8.99 7.80 -19.46
CA MET A 1 -8.09 6.72 -18.99
C MET A 1 -7.46 6.00 -20.19
N PRO A 2 -6.18 6.26 -20.48
CA PRO A 2 -5.41 5.58 -21.52
C PRO A 2 -5.34 4.05 -21.32
N SER A 3 -5.20 3.28 -22.41
CA SER A 3 -5.15 1.80 -22.39
C SER A 3 -3.76 1.22 -22.13
N ASN A 4 -2.71 2.05 -22.20
CA ASN A 4 -1.34 1.65 -21.90
C ASN A 4 -0.72 2.59 -20.86
N TYR A 5 0.31 2.10 -20.18
CA TYR A 5 0.97 2.82 -19.09
C TYR A 5 1.63 4.13 -19.55
N GLY A 6 2.28 4.14 -20.73
CA GLY A 6 2.94 5.34 -21.26
C GLY A 6 1.98 6.50 -21.46
N GLY A 7 0.84 6.25 -22.10
CA GLY A 7 -0.22 7.25 -22.27
C GLY A 7 -0.82 7.71 -20.94
N PHE A 8 -0.98 6.81 -19.96
CA PHE A 8 -1.44 7.17 -18.62
C PHE A 8 -0.46 8.10 -17.92
N LYS A 9 0.84 7.78 -17.95
CA LYS A 9 1.90 8.60 -17.36
C LYS A 9 1.93 10.01 -17.93
N GLU A 10 1.83 10.17 -19.25
CA GLU A 10 1.76 11.50 -19.87
C GLU A 10 0.47 12.24 -19.52
N ALA A 11 -0.66 11.55 -19.41
CA ALA A 11 -1.94 12.18 -19.06
C ALA A 11 -1.99 12.71 -17.61
N VAL A 12 -1.21 12.13 -16.70
CA VAL A 12 -1.13 12.60 -15.29
C VAL A 12 0.08 13.50 -15.03
N LYS A 13 0.89 13.75 -16.06
CA LYS A 13 2.07 14.61 -15.96
C LYS A 13 1.64 16.05 -15.69
N GLY A 14 2.29 16.69 -14.72
CA GLY A 14 1.96 18.06 -14.30
C GLY A 14 0.73 18.17 -13.40
N LEU A 15 0.09 17.05 -13.03
CA LEU A 15 -0.90 17.04 -11.96
C LEU A 15 -0.21 17.00 -10.60
N ASP A 16 -0.75 17.78 -9.66
CA ASP A 16 -0.26 17.77 -8.29
C ASP A 16 -0.83 16.60 -7.49
N VAL A 17 0.05 15.93 -6.73
CA VAL A 17 -0.37 14.96 -5.73
C VAL A 17 -1.04 15.71 -4.58
N ARG A 18 -2.30 15.37 -4.30
CA ARG A 18 -3.04 15.95 -3.17
C ARG A 18 -2.31 15.70 -1.85
N LYS A 19 -2.37 16.69 -0.96
CA LYS A 19 -1.84 16.58 0.40
C LYS A 19 -2.46 15.40 1.15
N VAL A 20 -1.70 14.86 2.09
CA VAL A 20 -2.22 13.90 3.07
C VAL A 20 -3.26 14.59 3.96
N LEU A 21 -4.26 13.81 4.39
CA LEU A 21 -5.26 14.27 5.34
C LEU A 21 -4.78 13.90 6.75
N ASP A 22 -4.92 14.84 7.69
CA ASP A 22 -4.63 14.57 9.08
C ASP A 22 -5.66 13.61 9.67
N ALA A 23 -5.19 12.71 10.54
CA ALA A 23 -6.08 11.84 11.28
C ALA A 23 -6.95 12.70 12.23
N PRO A 24 -8.26 12.42 12.34
CA PRO A 24 -9.12 13.13 13.28
C PRO A 24 -8.65 12.87 14.72
N GLU A 25 -8.51 13.92 15.52
CA GLU A 25 -8.14 13.81 16.94
C GLU A 25 -9.22 13.10 17.76
N GLU A 26 -10.48 13.30 17.36
CA GLU A 26 -11.64 12.67 17.97
C GLU A 26 -12.61 12.19 16.89
N VAL A 27 -13.13 10.98 17.08
CA VAL A 27 -14.22 10.44 16.27
C VAL A 27 -15.45 10.36 17.16
N LYS A 28 -16.55 10.98 16.73
CA LYS A 28 -17.85 10.83 17.40
C LYS A 28 -18.29 9.37 17.24
N CYS A 29 -18.07 8.56 18.26
CA CYS A 29 -18.51 7.17 18.27
C CYS A 29 -20.04 7.07 18.18
N VAL A 30 -20.52 6.06 17.47
CA VAL A 30 -21.90 5.58 17.54
C VAL A 30 -22.19 5.20 19.00
N PRO A 31 -23.41 5.42 19.55
CA PRO A 31 -23.71 5.09 20.95
C PRO A 31 -23.55 3.59 21.23
N MET A 32 -22.35 3.17 21.64
CA MET A 32 -21.98 1.80 21.97
C MET A 32 -22.72 1.24 23.18
N LYS A 33 -23.34 2.10 24.00
CA LYS A 33 -23.88 1.68 25.30
C LYS A 33 -25.31 1.15 25.26
N ASN A 34 -26.11 1.46 24.23
CA ASN A 34 -27.56 1.18 24.24
C ASN A 34 -28.12 0.58 22.93
N ALA A 35 -27.31 0.35 21.88
CA ALA A 35 -27.82 -0.05 20.57
C ALA A 35 -27.14 -1.28 19.94
N LEU A 36 -25.85 -1.51 20.17
CA LEU A 36 -25.09 -2.59 19.54
C LEU A 36 -23.89 -2.99 20.41
N GLU A 37 -23.78 -4.28 20.71
CA GLU A 37 -22.57 -4.86 21.32
C GLU A 37 -21.46 -4.97 20.26
N PRO A 38 -20.22 -4.54 20.55
CA PRO A 38 -19.08 -4.80 19.69
C PRO A 38 -18.88 -6.31 19.53
N GLY A 39 -18.85 -6.80 18.29
CA GLY A 39 -18.52 -8.20 18.02
C GLY A 39 -17.02 -8.46 18.18
N ASP A 40 -16.67 -9.71 18.49
CA ASP A 40 -15.29 -10.16 18.50
C ASP A 40 -14.72 -10.28 17.08
N ILE A 41 -13.40 -10.14 16.94
CA ILE A 41 -12.71 -10.37 15.67
C ILE A 41 -12.65 -11.88 15.41
N PRO A 42 -13.14 -12.39 14.27
CA PRO A 42 -13.22 -13.82 14.03
C PRO A 42 -11.84 -14.45 13.83
N THR A 43 -11.72 -15.71 14.21
CA THR A 43 -10.55 -16.55 13.92
C THR A 43 -10.57 -17.07 12.47
N LEU A 44 -9.43 -17.51 11.96
CA LEU A 44 -9.37 -18.14 10.63
C LEU A 44 -10.25 -19.40 10.54
N ALA A 45 -10.33 -20.17 11.62
CA ALA A 45 -11.15 -21.37 11.69
C ALA A 45 -12.65 -21.06 11.59
N GLU A 46 -13.11 -19.98 12.24
CA GLU A 46 -14.49 -19.50 12.14
C GLU A 46 -14.85 -19.02 10.73
N LEU A 47 -13.86 -18.56 9.96
CA LEU A 47 -14.01 -18.23 8.55
C LEU A 47 -13.89 -19.44 7.60
N GLY A 48 -13.71 -20.66 8.14
CA GLY A 48 -13.53 -21.87 7.35
C GLY A 48 -12.18 -21.95 6.63
N LEU A 49 -11.19 -21.18 7.09
CA LEU A 49 -9.84 -21.14 6.52
C LEU A 49 -8.86 -21.94 7.37
N THR A 50 -8.06 -22.78 6.72
CA THR A 50 -6.95 -23.48 7.38
C THR A 50 -5.75 -22.56 7.48
N ALA A 51 -5.09 -22.53 8.64
CA ALA A 51 -3.86 -21.76 8.81
C ALA A 51 -2.78 -22.29 7.83
N PRO A 52 -2.07 -21.41 7.10
CA PRO A 52 -1.01 -21.86 6.20
C PRO A 52 0.10 -22.60 6.98
N PRO A 53 0.73 -23.63 6.39
CA PRO A 53 1.76 -24.44 7.06
C PRO A 53 3.06 -23.67 7.41
N ALA A 54 3.17 -22.38 7.08
CA ALA A 54 4.34 -21.54 7.33
C ALA A 54 4.39 -20.88 8.73
N MET A 55 3.40 -21.15 9.60
CA MET A 55 3.49 -20.78 11.03
C MET A 55 4.35 -21.76 11.84
N ALA A 56 4.85 -22.84 11.23
CA ALA A 56 5.76 -23.81 11.85
C ALA A 56 7.19 -23.23 11.91
N GLN A 57 7.72 -23.12 13.13
CA GLN A 57 8.90 -22.35 13.54
C GLN A 57 10.26 -22.74 12.94
N ASP A 58 10.36 -23.74 12.06
CA ASP A 58 11.64 -24.40 11.75
C ASP A 58 12.16 -24.23 10.30
N SER A 59 11.74 -23.18 9.59
CA SER A 59 12.38 -22.84 8.31
C SER A 59 12.93 -21.42 8.32
N LYS A 60 14.18 -21.29 7.85
CA LYS A 60 14.94 -20.04 7.76
C LYS A 60 14.04 -18.96 7.13
N PRO A 61 13.77 -17.84 7.82
CA PRO A 61 12.74 -16.91 7.38
C PRO A 61 13.10 -16.35 6.00
N ALA A 62 12.31 -16.71 4.99
CA ALA A 62 12.32 -16.01 3.72
C ALA A 62 11.95 -14.55 3.98
N VAL A 63 12.48 -13.62 3.18
CA VAL A 63 12.10 -12.20 3.23
C VAL A 63 10.56 -12.10 3.10
N GLY A 64 9.87 -11.76 4.20
CA GLY A 64 8.40 -11.70 4.26
C GLY A 64 7.68 -12.80 5.07
N SER A 65 8.40 -13.75 5.67
CA SER A 65 7.79 -14.88 6.43
C SER A 65 7.21 -14.51 7.80
N THR A 66 7.26 -13.24 8.22
CA THR A 66 6.54 -12.75 9.41
C THR A 66 6.11 -11.29 9.19
N LEU A 67 5.19 -11.08 8.24
CA LEU A 67 4.57 -9.78 8.03
C LEU A 67 3.44 -9.60 9.07
N ILE A 68 3.59 -8.62 9.95
CA ILE A 68 2.56 -8.23 10.91
C ILE A 68 1.62 -7.22 10.24
N GLY A 69 0.31 -7.48 10.31
CA GLY A 69 -0.71 -6.59 9.75
C GLY A 69 -0.92 -5.32 10.59
N GLY A 70 -1.67 -4.36 10.04
CA GLY A 70 -2.08 -3.14 10.76
C GLY A 70 -1.25 -1.90 10.42
N GLU A 71 -1.83 -0.73 10.71
CA GLU A 71 -1.23 0.58 10.42
C GLU A 71 0.04 0.83 11.23
N VAL A 72 0.05 0.46 12.52
CA VAL A 72 1.19 0.68 13.40
C VAL A 72 2.47 0.05 12.82
N GLU A 73 2.39 -1.23 12.43
CA GLU A 73 3.51 -1.91 11.77
C GLU A 73 3.83 -1.28 10.41
N ALA A 74 2.81 -0.90 9.64
CA ALA A 74 3.00 -0.25 8.33
C ALA A 74 3.88 1.00 8.45
N LEU A 75 3.63 1.84 9.46
CA LEU A 75 4.36 3.08 9.71
C LEU A 75 5.78 2.82 10.20
N GLU A 76 6.00 1.80 11.04
CA GLU A 76 7.34 1.38 11.43
C GLU A 76 8.14 0.87 10.23
N ARG A 77 7.50 0.02 9.40
CA ARG A 77 8.12 -0.51 8.19
C ARG A 77 8.46 0.59 7.20
N LEU A 78 7.59 1.59 7.05
CA LEU A 78 7.82 2.75 6.19
C LEU A 78 9.07 3.52 6.61
N LYS A 79 9.30 3.75 7.91
CA LYS A 79 10.51 4.41 8.41
C LYS A 79 11.78 3.64 8.04
N LYS A 80 11.77 2.32 8.25
CA LYS A 80 12.88 1.43 7.85
C LYS A 80 13.11 1.48 6.34
N PHE A 81 12.02 1.40 5.57
CA PHE A 81 12.07 1.48 4.11
C PHE A 81 12.63 2.82 3.62
N ALA A 82 12.22 3.95 4.19
CA ALA A 82 12.73 5.27 3.84
C ALA A 82 14.23 5.42 4.15
N ALA A 83 14.71 4.84 5.25
CA ALA A 83 16.13 4.78 5.57
C ALA A 83 16.91 3.91 4.57
N GLU A 84 16.39 2.72 4.24
CA GLU A 84 16.96 1.83 3.20
C GLU A 84 17.07 2.58 1.84
N CYS A 85 16.06 3.36 1.46
CA CYS A 85 16.08 4.18 0.24
C CYS A 85 17.14 5.27 0.25
N CYS A 86 17.45 5.89 1.40
CA CYS A 86 18.47 6.93 1.47
C CYS A 86 19.90 6.35 1.37
N MET A 87 20.09 5.10 1.81
CA MET A 87 21.42 4.45 1.83
C MET A 87 21.83 3.85 0.49
N GLN A 88 20.89 3.67 -0.45
CA GLN A 88 21.19 3.16 -1.78
C GLN A 88 21.04 4.27 -2.83
N PRO A 89 22.11 5.03 -3.14
CA PRO A 89 22.13 5.78 -4.39
C PRO A 89 21.94 4.78 -5.54
N ASN A 90 21.18 5.17 -6.56
CA ASN A 90 20.86 4.37 -7.75
C ASN A 90 22.12 4.03 -8.57
N LYS A 91 23.03 3.24 -8.00
CA LYS A 91 24.20 2.66 -8.64
C LYS A 91 23.91 1.18 -8.80
N ALA A 92 23.71 0.80 -10.04
CA ALA A 92 23.55 -0.57 -10.48
C ALA A 92 24.87 -1.35 -10.31
N ASP A 93 25.26 -1.67 -9.08
CA ASP A 93 26.21 -2.75 -8.88
C ASP A 93 25.46 -4.07 -9.10
N LYS A 94 25.74 -4.67 -10.25
CA LYS A 94 25.13 -5.92 -10.76
C LYS A 94 25.31 -7.13 -9.83
N ASP A 95 26.13 -7.01 -8.78
CA ASP A 95 26.48 -8.12 -7.90
C ASP A 95 25.55 -8.32 -6.71
N ASN A 96 24.60 -7.40 -6.43
CA ASN A 96 23.78 -7.54 -5.22
C ASN A 96 22.28 -7.20 -5.40
N THR A 97 21.63 -7.88 -6.36
CA THR A 97 20.17 -7.80 -6.61
C THR A 97 19.31 -8.14 -5.37
N ARG A 98 19.87 -8.83 -4.36
CA ARG A 98 19.16 -9.20 -3.13
C ARG A 98 18.89 -8.01 -2.20
N ASP A 99 19.79 -7.02 -2.20
CA ASP A 99 19.68 -5.83 -1.33
C ASP A 99 19.03 -4.64 -2.04
N SER A 100 18.83 -4.73 -3.35
CA SER A 100 18.22 -3.67 -4.17
C SER A 100 16.80 -3.36 -3.69
N ILE A 101 16.51 -2.13 -3.31
CA ILE A 101 15.13 -1.71 -2.93
C ILE A 101 14.15 -1.68 -4.13
N TYR A 102 14.67 -1.86 -5.34
CA TYR A 102 13.93 -1.69 -6.60
C TYR A 102 13.14 -2.96 -6.98
N GLY A 103 12.00 -2.79 -7.67
CA GLY A 103 11.21 -3.90 -8.24
C GLY A 103 10.65 -4.87 -7.20
N ALA A 104 11.10 -6.14 -7.22
CA ALA A 104 10.54 -7.20 -6.39
C ALA A 104 10.63 -6.89 -4.87
N ASN A 105 11.69 -6.19 -4.43
CA ASN A 105 11.86 -5.85 -3.02
C ASN A 105 10.91 -4.73 -2.56
N PHE A 106 10.51 -3.81 -3.44
CA PHE A 106 9.38 -2.90 -3.17
C PHE A 106 8.09 -3.69 -2.96
N SER A 107 7.80 -4.61 -3.88
CA SER A 107 6.61 -5.45 -3.84
C SER A 107 6.57 -6.32 -2.57
N CYS A 108 7.68 -6.91 -2.14
CA CYS A 108 7.70 -7.79 -0.98
C CYS A 108 7.73 -7.06 0.37
N LYS A 109 8.27 -5.84 0.43
CA LYS A 109 8.56 -5.17 1.72
C LYS A 109 7.52 -4.15 2.18
N ILE A 110 6.64 -3.65 1.30
CA ILE A 110 5.67 -2.61 1.66
C ILE A 110 4.28 -2.80 1.04
N SER A 111 4.16 -3.58 -0.04
CA SER A 111 2.89 -3.74 -0.75
C SER A 111 1.73 -4.33 0.08
N PRO A 112 1.93 -5.21 1.08
CA PRO A 112 0.81 -5.76 1.84
C PRO A 112 0.00 -4.66 2.54
N TRP A 113 0.65 -3.68 3.16
CA TRP A 113 -0.03 -2.57 3.82
C TRP A 113 -0.66 -1.57 2.84
N LEU A 114 -0.08 -1.40 1.65
CA LEU A 114 -0.71 -0.62 0.57
C LEU A 114 -1.98 -1.31 0.04
N ALA A 115 -1.98 -2.65 -0.01
CA ALA A 115 -3.10 -3.45 -0.50
C ALA A 115 -4.29 -3.45 0.48
N THR A 116 -4.01 -3.55 1.79
CA THR A 116 -5.05 -3.51 2.84
C THR A 116 -5.50 -2.10 3.22
N GLY A 117 -4.79 -1.06 2.75
CA GLY A 117 -5.08 0.33 3.10
C GLY A 117 -4.52 0.75 4.47
N CYS A 118 -3.77 -0.11 5.16
CA CYS A 118 -3.02 0.25 6.36
C CYS A 118 -1.94 1.30 6.09
N LEU A 119 -1.52 1.46 4.83
CA LEU A 119 -0.63 2.54 4.39
C LEU A 119 -1.25 3.29 3.22
N SER A 120 -1.30 4.63 3.35
CA SER A 120 -1.71 5.52 2.26
C SER A 120 -0.57 5.77 1.28
N PRO A 121 -0.79 5.64 -0.04
CA PRO A 121 0.18 6.02 -1.06
C PRO A 121 0.61 7.49 -1.01
N ARG A 122 -0.31 8.39 -0.63
CA ARG A 122 -0.02 9.82 -0.47
C ARG A 122 0.92 10.04 0.71
N PHE A 123 0.66 9.34 1.82
CA PHE A 123 1.48 9.43 3.03
C PHE A 123 2.89 8.89 2.77
N MET A 124 2.97 7.72 2.11
CA MET A 124 4.25 7.15 1.69
C MET A 124 5.04 8.12 0.80
N TYR A 125 4.40 8.73 -0.21
CA TYR A 125 5.04 9.70 -1.10
C TYR A 125 5.58 10.92 -0.33
N GLU A 126 4.78 11.52 0.56
CA GLU A 126 5.21 12.67 1.35
C GLU A 126 6.35 12.33 2.31
N GLU A 127 6.28 11.20 3.03
CA GLU A 127 7.33 10.78 3.95
C GLU A 127 8.65 10.51 3.24
N LEU A 128 8.64 9.78 2.12
CA LEU A 128 9.87 9.51 1.37
C LEU A 128 10.45 10.80 0.77
N LYS A 129 9.60 11.73 0.32
CA LYS A 129 10.06 13.05 -0.15
C LYS A 129 10.74 13.83 0.97
N LYS A 130 10.17 13.86 2.18
CA LYS A 130 10.77 14.51 3.37
C LYS A 130 12.12 13.89 3.73
N HIS A 131 12.22 12.56 3.69
CA HIS A 131 13.45 11.83 3.99
C HIS A 131 14.54 12.09 2.95
N ALA A 132 14.19 12.07 1.65
CA ALA A 132 15.13 12.39 0.57
C ALA A 132 15.68 13.82 0.66
N SER A 133 14.83 14.81 0.98
CA SER A 133 15.28 16.20 1.18
C SER A 133 16.20 16.38 2.40
N ARG A 134 16.08 15.52 3.43
CA ARG A 134 16.89 15.59 4.66
C ARG A 134 18.26 14.90 4.50
N ALA A 135 18.36 13.91 3.61
CA ALA A 135 19.59 13.16 3.36
C ALA A 135 20.59 13.90 2.45
N ILE A 136 20.16 14.93 1.72
CA ILE A 136 21.03 15.80 0.93
C ILE A 136 21.57 16.91 1.84
N PRO A 137 22.88 16.96 2.14
CA PRO A 137 23.46 18.04 2.93
C PRO A 137 23.22 19.38 2.23
N SER A 138 22.83 20.42 2.98
CA SER A 138 22.72 21.79 2.49
C SER A 138 24.00 22.20 1.76
N GLY A 139 23.93 22.23 0.43
CA GLY A 139 25.09 22.49 -0.43
C GLY A 139 24.82 22.23 -1.91
N SER A 140 23.82 21.40 -2.24
CA SER A 140 23.33 21.24 -3.61
C SER A 140 22.08 22.11 -3.81
N THR A 141 22.25 23.33 -4.33
CA THR A 141 21.13 24.13 -4.83
C THR A 141 20.33 23.29 -5.83
N PRO A 142 18.99 23.17 -5.70
CA PRO A 142 18.19 22.56 -6.75
C PRO A 142 18.24 23.52 -7.93
N LYS A 143 19.03 23.18 -8.97
CA LYS A 143 18.91 23.86 -10.25
C LYS A 143 17.52 23.54 -10.79
N ASN A 144 16.66 24.55 -10.77
CA ASN A 144 15.44 24.59 -11.57
C ASN A 144 15.81 24.16 -12.99
N GLY A 145 15.38 22.97 -13.42
CA GLY A 145 15.33 22.61 -14.83
C GLY A 145 15.87 21.25 -15.24
N ASP A 146 16.63 20.51 -14.42
CA ASP A 146 17.11 19.19 -14.84
C ASP A 146 17.13 18.18 -13.68
N GLY A 147 16.18 17.24 -13.70
CA GLY A 147 15.72 16.40 -12.59
C GLY A 147 16.67 15.28 -12.15
N THR A 148 17.93 15.62 -11.93
CA THR A 148 19.00 14.67 -11.57
C THR A 148 19.29 14.59 -10.07
N GLY A 149 18.64 15.43 -9.25
CA GLY A 149 18.64 15.31 -7.77
C GLY A 149 17.57 14.36 -7.19
N ASP A 150 16.69 13.82 -8.03
CA ASP A 150 15.44 13.14 -7.63
C ASP A 150 15.41 11.64 -7.97
N ALA A 151 16.56 10.99 -8.21
CA ALA A 151 16.59 9.61 -8.71
C ALA A 151 15.77 8.61 -7.86
N GLY A 152 15.77 8.76 -6.53
CA GLY A 152 14.95 7.96 -5.61
C GLY A 152 13.45 8.31 -5.64
N THR A 153 13.12 9.61 -5.64
CA THR A 153 11.75 10.11 -5.75
C THR A 153 11.09 9.70 -7.07
N ASN A 154 11.84 9.75 -8.17
CA ASN A 154 11.38 9.43 -9.51
C ASN A 154 11.06 7.93 -9.68
N TRP A 155 11.86 7.04 -9.08
CA TRP A 155 11.56 5.60 -9.10
C TRP A 155 10.36 5.26 -8.21
N LEU A 156 10.27 5.80 -6.99
CA LEU A 156 9.09 5.58 -6.14
C LEU A 156 7.81 6.05 -6.84
N MET A 157 7.86 7.24 -7.45
CA MET A 157 6.74 7.77 -8.21
C MET A 157 6.37 6.84 -9.36
N PHE A 158 7.35 6.26 -10.06
CA PHE A 158 7.10 5.27 -11.10
C PHE A 158 6.36 4.03 -10.58
N GLU A 159 6.74 3.46 -9.45
CA GLU A 159 6.05 2.29 -8.87
C GLU A 159 4.63 2.64 -8.39
N LEU A 160 4.45 3.80 -7.74
CA LEU A 160 3.13 4.25 -7.29
C LEU A 160 2.20 4.56 -8.47
N LEU A 161 2.73 5.08 -9.59
CA LEU A 161 1.97 5.29 -10.81
C LEU A 161 1.54 3.97 -11.47
N TRP A 162 2.37 2.91 -11.41
CA TRP A 162 1.94 1.58 -11.84
C TRP A 162 0.77 1.06 -11.02
N ARG A 163 0.81 1.23 -9.69
CA ARG A 163 -0.33 0.88 -8.82
C ARG A 163 -1.61 1.61 -9.26
N ASP A 164 -1.53 2.91 -9.49
CA ASP A 164 -2.68 3.72 -9.90
C ASP A 164 -3.17 3.38 -11.31
N PHE A 165 -2.25 3.12 -12.24
CA PHE A 165 -2.59 2.64 -13.58
C PHE A 165 -3.44 1.36 -13.50
N PHE A 166 -3.00 0.35 -12.75
CA PHE A 166 -3.77 -0.89 -12.58
C PHE A 166 -5.09 -0.66 -11.86
N ARG A 167 -5.15 0.24 -10.88
CA ARG A 167 -6.42 0.61 -10.23
C ARG A 167 -7.42 1.20 -11.22
N PHE A 168 -7.00 2.15 -12.05
CA PHE A 168 -7.89 2.84 -12.98
C PHE A 168 -8.23 2.01 -14.22
N ILE A 169 -7.30 1.18 -14.71
CA ILE A 169 -7.55 0.32 -15.87
C ILE A 169 -8.54 -0.79 -15.51
N THR A 170 -8.41 -1.39 -14.32
CA THR A 170 -9.39 -2.37 -13.82
C THR A 170 -10.77 -1.72 -13.67
N LYS A 171 -10.85 -0.49 -13.15
CA LYS A 171 -12.14 0.25 -13.09
C LYS A 171 -12.74 0.46 -14.49
N LYS A 172 -11.93 0.83 -15.48
CA LYS A 172 -12.36 1.03 -16.88
C LYS A 172 -12.99 -0.25 -17.46
N TYR A 173 -12.33 -1.39 -17.29
CA TYR A 173 -12.79 -2.66 -17.88
C TYR A 173 -13.84 -3.40 -17.05
N SER A 174 -13.86 -3.22 -15.72
CA SER A 174 -14.90 -3.79 -14.85
C SER A 174 -16.27 -3.14 -15.05
N SER A 175 -16.30 -1.86 -15.47
CA SER A 175 -17.56 -1.15 -15.73
C SER A 175 -18.26 -1.58 -17.03
N ALA A 176 -17.57 -2.28 -17.93
CA ALA A 176 -18.11 -2.67 -19.23
C ALA A 176 -18.89 -4.02 -19.22
N GLN A 177 -18.88 -4.76 -18.11
CA GLN A 177 -19.44 -6.13 -18.04
C GLN A 177 -20.76 -6.27 -17.27
N LYS A 178 -21.44 -5.19 -16.88
CA LYS A 178 -22.73 -5.31 -16.18
C LYS A 178 -23.93 -5.35 -17.13
N THR A 179 -24.12 -6.50 -17.77
CA THR A 179 -25.45 -7.08 -18.06
C THR A 179 -25.34 -8.61 -17.95
N SER A 180 -25.35 -9.12 -16.73
CA SER A 180 -25.80 -10.48 -16.47
C SER A 180 -26.58 -10.46 -15.17
N ASP A 181 -27.79 -11.03 -15.22
CA ASP A 181 -28.74 -11.10 -14.11
C ASP A 181 -28.08 -11.72 -12.88
N VAL A 182 -27.85 -10.91 -11.84
CA VAL A 182 -27.46 -11.40 -10.52
C VAL A 182 -28.74 -11.64 -9.73
N ALA A 183 -29.08 -12.92 -9.54
CA ALA A 183 -30.11 -13.33 -8.59
C ALA A 183 -29.74 -12.80 -7.19
N PRO A 184 -30.68 -12.20 -6.45
CA PRO A 184 -30.38 -11.65 -5.12
C PRO A 184 -30.00 -12.77 -4.16
N ALA A 185 -28.92 -12.56 -3.40
CA ALA A 185 -28.51 -13.47 -2.34
C ALA A 185 -29.59 -13.47 -1.24
N THR A 186 -30.27 -14.60 -1.05
CA THR A 186 -31.19 -14.85 0.05
C THR A 186 -30.40 -15.00 1.34
N GLY A 187 -30.54 -14.04 2.26
CA GLY A 187 -29.99 -14.14 3.60
C GLY A 187 -30.68 -15.26 4.40
N CYS A 188 -29.92 -16.08 5.11
CA CYS A 188 -30.45 -17.03 6.08
C CYS A 188 -31.11 -16.27 7.23
N THR A 189 -32.44 -16.33 7.33
CA THR A 189 -33.17 -15.95 8.54
C THR A 189 -33.01 -17.06 9.59
N PRO A 190 -32.66 -16.75 10.84
CA PRO A 190 -32.65 -17.74 11.90
C PRO A 190 -34.08 -18.20 12.21
N THR A 191 -34.28 -19.52 12.27
CA THR A 191 -35.55 -20.15 12.67
C THR A 191 -35.89 -19.76 14.12
N PRO A 192 -37.12 -19.28 14.42
CA PRO A 192 -37.50 -19.01 15.80
C PRO A 192 -37.63 -20.35 16.54
N ALA A 193 -36.92 -20.48 17.66
CA ALA A 193 -37.11 -21.56 18.59
C ALA A 193 -38.54 -21.48 19.15
N LEU A 194 -39.36 -22.50 18.88
CA LEU A 194 -40.65 -22.69 19.52
C LEU A 194 -40.41 -23.21 20.94
N ALA A 195 -41.15 -22.61 21.87
CA ALA A 195 -41.20 -22.88 23.30
C ALA A 195 -41.69 -24.30 23.65
#